data_AF-A0A293NI17-F1
#
_entry.id   AF-A0A293NI17-F1
#
_cell.length_a   1.000
_cell.length_b   1.000
_cell.length_c   1.000
_cell.angle_alpha   90.00
_cell.angle_beta   90.00
_cell.angle_gamma   90.00
#
_symmetry.space_group_name_H-M   'P 1'
#
loop_
_entity.id
_entity.type
_entity.pdbx_description
1 polymer ?
#
loop_
_entity_poly.entity_id
_entity_poly.type
_entity_poly.pdbx_seq_one_letter_code
_entity_poly.pdbx_strand_id
1 'polypeptide(L)'
;MSTSIINENDKITPSDKEKEELRCMISTLITQNQNMLLENKDMREMVKDMIPKIGSNNTTINKFNLQVFLNEECKDAINLTDFVETLRLELADLDATRQNGYVNGITNIFVRGLRELELHKRPIHCSDLKREVLYVKDNDTWLKDNEDKDKMKRAITTVAKRQIDIIKDWEAKNENWNETEKGTQMYIDMVRSVTGGNDNVSDNKIIKTIAKEVIIEK
;
A
#
# COMPACT_ATOMS: atom_id res chain seq x y z
N MET A 1 -56.14 -40.62 6.41
CA MET A 1 -55.51 -40.74 5.07
C MET A 1 -56.54 -40.18 4.10
N SER A 2 -56.28 -39.11 3.36
CA SER A 2 -55.17 -38.98 2.43
C SER A 2 -54.69 -37.54 2.28
N THR A 3 -53.38 -37.41 2.22
CA THR A 3 -52.59 -36.24 1.80
C THR A 3 -52.75 -36.03 0.30
N SER A 4 -52.93 -34.78 -0.14
CA SER A 4 -52.71 -34.39 -1.54
C SER A 4 -51.66 -33.27 -1.58
N ILE A 5 -50.52 -33.63 -2.16
CA ILE A 5 -49.34 -32.83 -2.51
C ILE A 5 -49.50 -32.34 -3.94
N ILE A 6 -49.26 -31.06 -4.27
CA ILE A 6 -48.72 -30.50 -5.55
C ILE A 6 -48.39 -29.00 -5.30
N ASN A 7 -47.30 -28.32 -5.73
CA ASN A 7 -45.94 -28.61 -6.22
C ASN A 7 -45.13 -27.30 -6.01
N GLU A 8 -43.88 -27.41 -5.57
CA GLU A 8 -42.85 -26.40 -5.85
C GLU A 8 -42.37 -26.59 -7.30
N ASN A 9 -42.59 -25.60 -8.18
CA ASN A 9 -41.75 -25.25 -9.34
C ASN A 9 -42.52 -24.33 -10.30
N ASP A 10 -42.68 -23.06 -9.95
CA ASP A 10 -42.99 -22.03 -10.94
C ASP A 10 -41.67 -21.56 -11.56
N LYS A 11 -41.30 -22.17 -12.70
CA LYS A 11 -40.16 -21.69 -13.51
C LYS A 11 -40.60 -20.42 -14.23
N ILE A 12 -40.19 -19.26 -13.71
CA ILE A 12 -40.31 -17.98 -14.40
C ILE A 12 -39.43 -18.05 -15.67
N THR A 13 -40.05 -18.30 -16.82
CA THR A 13 -39.39 -18.20 -18.12
C THR A 13 -39.39 -16.74 -18.57
N PRO A 14 -38.23 -16.14 -18.90
CA PRO A 14 -38.18 -14.77 -19.39
C PRO A 14 -39.09 -14.61 -20.62
N SER A 15 -39.81 -13.51 -20.69
CA SER A 15 -40.63 -13.18 -21.85
C SER A 15 -39.75 -13.03 -23.10
N ASP A 16 -40.32 -13.24 -24.27
CA ASP A 16 -39.55 -13.17 -25.52
C ASP A 16 -38.97 -11.77 -25.77
N LYS A 17 -39.57 -10.73 -25.18
CA LYS A 17 -39.04 -9.37 -25.18
C LYS A 17 -37.77 -9.23 -24.33
N GLU A 18 -37.73 -9.82 -23.14
CA GLU A 18 -36.54 -9.79 -22.26
C GLU A 18 -35.39 -10.62 -22.85
N LYS A 19 -35.70 -11.73 -23.53
CA LYS A 19 -34.69 -12.50 -24.28
C LYS A 19 -34.10 -11.70 -25.43
N GLU A 20 -34.92 -10.90 -26.13
CA GLU A 20 -34.47 -10.08 -27.24
C GLU A 20 -33.61 -8.89 -26.78
N GLU A 21 -34.00 -8.23 -25.68
CA GLU A 21 -33.20 -7.18 -25.05
C GLU A 21 -31.85 -7.70 -24.55
N LEU A 22 -31.81 -8.90 -23.96
CA LEU A 22 -30.58 -9.56 -23.53
C LEU A 22 -29.69 -9.93 -24.72
N ARG A 23 -30.25 -10.44 -25.81
CA ARG A 23 -29.52 -10.71 -27.06
C ARG A 23 -28.90 -9.44 -27.63
N CYS A 24 -29.65 -8.34 -27.60
CA CYS A 24 -29.17 -7.04 -28.05
C CYS A 24 -27.98 -6.55 -27.20
N MET A 25 -28.09 -6.60 -25.87
CA MET A 25 -26.99 -6.23 -24.96
C MET A 25 -25.74 -7.09 -25.16
N ILE A 26 -25.91 -8.41 -25.29
CA ILE A 26 -24.79 -9.34 -25.54
C ILE A 26 -24.12 -9.01 -26.87
N SER A 27 -24.89 -8.74 -27.92
CA SER A 27 -24.35 -8.34 -29.22
C SER A 27 -23.53 -7.05 -29.11
N THR A 28 -24.02 -6.04 -28.39
CA THR A 28 -23.30 -4.78 -28.17
C THR A 28 -21.99 -4.99 -27.42
N LEU A 29 -21.98 -5.82 -26.37
CA LEU A 29 -20.78 -6.13 -25.59
C LEU A 29 -19.72 -6.90 -26.40
N ILE A 30 -20.16 -7.80 -27.27
CA ILE A 30 -19.25 -8.53 -28.18
C ILE A 30 -18.64 -7.56 -29.19
N THR A 31 -19.45 -6.67 -29.79
CA THR A 31 -18.96 -5.66 -30.73
C THR A 31 -17.97 -4.70 -30.06
N GLN A 32 -18.25 -4.23 -28.85
CA GLN A 32 -17.33 -3.37 -28.10
C GLN A 32 -16.01 -4.07 -27.78
N ASN A 33 -16.05 -5.35 -27.36
CA ASN A 33 -14.83 -6.12 -27.12
C ASN A 33 -14.02 -6.35 -28.40
N GLN A 34 -14.67 -6.62 -29.53
CA GLN A 34 -13.99 -6.76 -30.82
C GLN A 34 -13.30 -5.46 -31.24
N ASN A 35 -13.96 -4.32 -31.06
CA ASN A 35 -13.39 -3.00 -31.35
C ASN A 35 -12.19 -2.70 -30.43
N MET A 36 -12.29 -2.99 -29.13
CA MET A 36 -11.17 -2.85 -28.19
C MET A 36 -9.99 -3.76 -28.56
N LEU A 37 -10.23 -4.99 -29.01
CA LEU A 37 -9.18 -5.90 -29.45
C LEU A 37 -8.49 -5.39 -30.73
N LEU A 38 -9.25 -4.80 -31.64
CA LEU A 38 -8.74 -4.19 -32.87
C LEU A 38 -7.90 -2.95 -32.56
N GLU A 39 -8.40 -2.02 -31.74
CA GLU A 39 -7.65 -0.85 -31.29
C GLU A 39 -6.36 -1.23 -30.55
N ASN A 40 -6.40 -2.27 -29.71
CA ASN A 40 -5.20 -2.80 -29.07
C ASN A 40 -4.21 -3.41 -30.07
N LYS A 41 -4.69 -4.02 -31.16
CA LYS A 41 -3.83 -4.56 -32.22
C LYS A 41 -3.19 -3.43 -33.02
N ASP A 42 -3.95 -2.39 -33.36
CA ASP A 42 -3.46 -1.23 -34.10
C ASP A 42 -2.46 -0.41 -33.27
N MET A 43 -2.71 -0.26 -31.97
CA MET A 43 -1.76 0.34 -31.03
C MET A 43 -0.46 -0.47 -30.93
N ARG A 44 -0.53 -1.81 -30.94
CA ARG A 44 0.66 -2.69 -30.94
C ARG A 44 1.45 -2.60 -32.23
N GLU A 45 0.81 -2.56 -33.40
CA GLU A 45 1.51 -2.40 -34.69
C GLU A 45 2.12 -0.99 -34.81
N MET A 46 1.43 0.06 -34.34
CA MET A 46 2.00 1.42 -34.32
C MET A 46 3.24 1.52 -33.41
N VAL A 47 3.22 0.86 -32.24
CA VAL A 47 4.39 0.76 -31.35
C VAL A 47 5.52 -0.03 -32.02
N LYS A 48 5.20 -1.13 -32.71
CA LYS A 48 6.18 -1.96 -33.44
C LYS A 48 6.87 -1.20 -34.57
N ASP A 49 6.17 -0.31 -35.27
CA ASP A 49 6.73 0.53 -36.32
C ASP A 49 7.55 1.73 -35.80
N MET A 50 7.35 2.12 -34.53
CA MET A 50 8.18 3.12 -33.86
C MET A 50 9.50 2.54 -33.31
N ILE A 51 9.55 1.24 -33.01
CA ILE A 51 10.73 0.56 -32.44
C ILE A 51 11.98 0.63 -33.35
N PRO A 52 11.92 0.38 -34.67
CA PRO A 52 13.12 0.37 -35.51
C PRO A 52 13.62 1.76 -35.92
N LYS A 53 12.85 2.84 -35.65
CA LYS A 53 13.30 4.22 -35.90
C LYS A 53 14.12 4.82 -34.74
N ILE A 54 14.23 4.10 -33.62
CA ILE A 54 15.04 4.47 -32.46
C ILE A 54 16.19 3.46 -32.30
N GLY A 55 17.26 3.67 -33.06
CA GLY A 55 18.59 3.14 -32.72
C GLY A 55 18.95 1.79 -33.35
N SER A 56 19.67 1.87 -34.47
CA SER A 56 20.67 0.87 -34.83
C SER A 56 21.81 0.95 -33.81
N ASN A 57 21.83 0.05 -32.82
CA ASN A 57 23.03 -0.39 -32.12
C ASN A 57 22.74 -1.72 -31.40
N ASN A 58 23.51 -2.74 -31.74
CA ASN A 58 23.42 -4.09 -31.22
C ASN A 58 24.10 -4.18 -29.84
N THR A 59 23.53 -3.49 -28.84
CA THR A 59 23.89 -3.65 -27.43
C THR A 59 22.74 -4.33 -26.71
N THR A 60 23.00 -5.50 -26.13
CA THR A 60 22.06 -6.22 -25.27
C THR A 60 21.88 -5.42 -23.97
N ILE A 61 21.12 -4.33 -24.03
CA ILE A 61 20.66 -3.60 -22.85
C ILE A 61 19.50 -4.42 -22.30
N ASN A 62 19.77 -5.27 -21.31
CA ASN A 62 18.72 -5.85 -20.47
C ASN A 62 17.98 -4.69 -19.80
N LYS A 63 16.87 -4.24 -20.39
CA LYS A 63 16.05 -3.18 -19.81
C LYS A 63 15.42 -3.72 -18.53
N PHE A 64 15.75 -3.11 -17.39
CA PHE A 64 15.13 -3.42 -16.10
C PHE A 64 13.60 -3.41 -16.24
N ASN A 65 12.95 -4.53 -15.92
CA ASN A 65 11.50 -4.65 -15.91
C ASN A 65 11.02 -4.67 -14.46
N LEU A 66 10.42 -3.57 -14.04
CA LEU A 66 9.92 -3.39 -12.68
C LEU A 66 8.91 -4.47 -12.27
N GLN A 67 8.03 -4.88 -13.19
CA GLN A 67 7.01 -5.87 -12.85
C GLN A 67 7.61 -7.25 -12.59
N VAL A 68 8.67 -7.60 -13.33
CA VAL A 68 9.44 -8.84 -13.13
C VAL A 68 10.17 -8.78 -11.79
N PHE A 69 10.89 -7.69 -11.50
CA PHE A 69 11.54 -7.49 -10.21
C PHE A 69 10.55 -7.66 -9.04
N LEU A 70 9.40 -6.99 -9.08
CA LEU A 70 8.41 -7.05 -8.00
C LEU A 70 7.78 -8.45 -7.86
N ASN A 71 7.37 -9.08 -8.96
CA ASN A 71 6.60 -10.33 -8.93
C ASN A 71 7.46 -11.60 -8.88
N GLU A 72 8.72 -11.55 -9.32
CA GLU A 72 9.59 -12.72 -9.36
C GLU A 72 10.67 -12.63 -8.27
N GLU A 73 11.39 -11.50 -8.19
CA GLU A 73 12.47 -11.33 -7.21
C GLU A 73 11.91 -10.99 -5.83
N CYS A 74 10.93 -10.09 -5.73
CA CYS A 74 10.28 -9.70 -4.48
C CYS A 74 8.98 -10.46 -4.19
N LYS A 75 8.80 -11.65 -4.78
CA LYS A 75 7.58 -12.46 -4.61
C LYS A 75 7.32 -12.83 -3.15
N ASP A 76 8.37 -13.01 -2.36
CA ASP A 76 8.31 -13.44 -0.95
C ASP A 76 8.34 -12.24 0.04
N ALA A 77 8.17 -11.00 -0.46
CA ALA A 77 7.98 -9.84 0.40
C ALA A 77 6.73 -9.96 1.26
N ILE A 78 6.80 -9.46 2.48
CA ILE A 78 5.65 -9.41 3.40
C ILE A 78 4.68 -8.32 2.97
N ASN A 79 3.43 -8.37 3.45
CA ASN A 79 2.47 -7.30 3.23
C ASN A 79 2.81 -6.09 4.11
N LEU A 80 2.47 -4.89 3.63
CA LEU A 80 2.65 -3.64 4.39
C LEU A 80 1.90 -3.69 5.72
N THR A 81 0.69 -4.28 5.73
CA THR A 81 -0.11 -4.46 6.95
C THR A 81 0.65 -5.33 7.97
N ASP A 82 1.17 -6.49 7.55
CA ASP A 82 1.96 -7.37 8.43
C ASP A 82 3.24 -6.70 8.91
N PHE A 83 3.91 -5.96 8.03
CA PHE A 83 5.09 -5.17 8.37
C PHE A 83 4.79 -4.18 9.49
N VAL A 84 3.76 -3.35 9.34
CA VAL A 84 3.46 -2.33 10.35
C VAL A 84 2.99 -2.92 11.68
N GLU A 85 2.43 -4.13 11.69
CA GLU A 85 2.05 -4.83 12.93
C GLU A 85 3.25 -5.48 13.62
N THR A 86 4.23 -5.97 12.87
CA THR A 86 5.42 -6.65 13.39
C THR A 86 6.53 -5.71 13.84
N LEU A 87 6.48 -4.42 13.45
CA LEU A 87 7.42 -3.40 13.93
C LEU A 87 7.47 -3.39 15.47
N ARG A 88 8.66 -3.61 16.03
CA ARG A 88 8.91 -3.55 17.48
C ARG A 88 9.05 -2.10 17.89
N LEU A 89 8.09 -1.61 18.67
CA LEU A 89 8.13 -0.28 19.27
C LEU A 89 8.70 -0.37 20.67
N GLU A 90 9.69 0.47 20.95
CA GLU A 90 10.36 0.56 22.23
C GLU A 90 10.12 1.92 22.89
N LEU A 91 10.31 1.99 24.21
CA LEU A 91 10.27 3.27 24.93
C LEU A 91 11.30 4.27 24.36
N ALA A 92 12.44 3.77 23.85
CA ALA A 92 13.44 4.59 23.20
C ALA A 92 12.92 5.26 21.91
N ASP A 93 12.02 4.62 21.16
CA ASP A 93 11.39 5.24 19.99
C ASP A 93 10.43 6.36 20.41
N LEU A 94 9.70 6.17 21.52
CA LEU A 94 8.82 7.19 22.08
C LEU A 94 9.63 8.40 22.60
N ASP A 95 10.75 8.15 23.28
CA ASP A 95 11.68 9.20 23.69
C ASP A 95 12.30 9.92 22.49
N ALA A 96 12.64 9.19 21.43
CA ALA A 96 13.12 9.79 20.19
C ALA A 96 12.03 10.66 19.52
N THR A 97 10.77 10.22 19.49
CA THR A 97 9.63 11.03 19.03
C THR A 97 9.48 12.30 19.88
N ARG A 98 9.62 12.20 21.20
CA ARG A 98 9.55 13.34 22.13
C ARG A 98 10.69 14.33 21.94
N GLN A 99 11.92 13.86 21.77
CA GLN A 99 13.11 14.70 21.69
C GLN A 99 13.33 15.28 20.28
N ASN A 100 13.11 14.47 19.25
CA ASN A 100 13.46 14.80 17.86
C ASN A 100 12.22 15.10 16.98
N GLY A 101 11.02 14.96 17.53
CA GLY A 101 9.74 15.24 16.86
C GLY A 101 9.16 14.04 16.09
N TYR A 102 7.87 14.16 15.78
CA TYR A 102 7.05 13.14 15.10
C TYR A 102 7.68 12.59 13.82
N VAL A 103 8.12 13.48 12.92
CA VAL A 103 8.72 13.09 11.63
C VAL A 103 9.93 12.17 11.85
N ASN A 104 10.83 12.53 12.75
CA ASN A 104 12.05 11.76 13.00
C ASN A 104 11.73 10.46 13.74
N GLY A 105 10.84 10.50 14.73
CA GLY A 105 10.44 9.32 15.50
C GLY A 105 9.84 8.23 14.62
N ILE A 106 8.81 8.57 13.82
CA ILE A 106 8.17 7.61 12.91
C ILE A 106 9.12 7.15 11.81
N THR A 107 9.90 8.07 11.22
CA THR A 107 10.89 7.70 10.19
C THR A 107 11.87 6.66 10.71
N ASN A 108 12.41 6.85 11.92
CA ASN A 108 13.38 5.94 12.51
C ASN A 108 12.79 4.53 12.71
N ILE A 109 11.54 4.44 13.18
CA ILE A 109 10.85 3.16 13.35
C ILE A 109 10.73 2.43 11.99
N PHE A 110 10.24 3.12 10.95
CA PHE A 110 10.08 2.53 9.62
C PHE A 110 11.42 2.08 9.03
N VAL A 111 12.43 2.95 9.08
CA VAL A 111 13.76 2.66 8.51
C VAL A 111 14.44 1.51 9.25
N ARG A 112 14.31 1.45 10.58
CA ARG A 112 14.82 0.33 11.38
C ARG A 112 14.16 -0.98 10.94
N GLY A 113 12.83 -1.04 10.89
CA GLY A 113 12.13 -2.25 10.46
C GLY A 113 12.44 -2.67 9.03
N LEU A 114 12.55 -1.72 8.10
CA LEU A 114 12.92 -2.03 6.71
C LEU A 114 14.33 -2.60 6.60
N ARG A 115 15.27 -2.15 7.44
CA ARG A 115 16.65 -2.64 7.47
C ARG A 115 16.80 -4.02 8.11
N GLU A 116 15.85 -4.43 8.95
CA GLU A 116 15.78 -5.80 9.47
C GLU A 116 15.37 -6.82 8.39
N LEU A 117 14.81 -6.35 7.27
CA LEU A 117 14.43 -7.19 6.14
C LEU A 117 15.48 -7.16 5.02
N GLU A 118 15.71 -8.33 4.43
CA GLU A 118 16.40 -8.47 3.14
C GLU A 118 15.68 -7.62 2.09
N LEU A 119 16.43 -7.07 1.12
CA LEU A 119 15.91 -6.13 0.12
C LEU A 119 14.64 -6.64 -0.57
N HIS A 120 14.66 -7.87 -1.07
CA HIS A 120 13.54 -8.48 -1.80
C HIS A 120 12.38 -8.92 -0.90
N LYS A 121 12.53 -8.81 0.42
CA LYS A 121 11.47 -9.12 1.39
C LYS A 121 10.75 -7.87 1.91
N ARG A 122 11.21 -6.68 1.53
CA ARG A 122 10.62 -5.41 1.96
C ARG A 122 9.26 -5.19 1.29
N PRO A 123 8.25 -4.67 2.02
CA PRO A 123 6.91 -4.42 1.46
C PRO A 123 6.83 -3.16 0.58
N ILE A 124 7.89 -2.35 0.52
CA ILE A 124 7.88 -1.04 -0.14
C ILE A 124 9.12 -0.91 -1.01
N HIS A 125 8.93 -0.47 -2.26
CA HIS A 125 10.00 -0.10 -3.17
C HIS A 125 9.71 1.21 -3.89
N CYS A 126 10.76 2.00 -4.13
CA CYS A 126 10.69 3.23 -4.92
C CYS A 126 11.34 3.02 -6.29
N SER A 127 10.61 3.30 -7.37
CA SER A 127 11.13 3.13 -8.75
C SER A 127 11.69 4.42 -9.35
N ASP A 128 11.26 5.57 -8.84
CA ASP A 128 11.65 6.91 -9.26
C ASP A 128 11.55 7.86 -8.06
N LEU A 129 12.71 8.21 -7.51
CA LEU A 129 12.81 9.10 -6.34
C LEU A 129 12.40 10.54 -6.65
N LYS A 130 12.59 11.04 -7.89
CA LYS A 130 12.24 12.42 -8.25
C LYS A 130 10.73 12.62 -8.27
N ARG A 131 10.00 11.58 -8.70
CA ARG A 131 8.53 11.55 -8.75
C ARG A 131 7.90 10.82 -7.56
N GLU A 132 8.72 10.39 -6.60
CA GLU A 132 8.33 9.64 -5.40
C GLU A 132 7.36 8.48 -5.73
N VAL A 133 7.67 7.73 -6.80
CA VAL A 133 6.83 6.62 -7.24
C VAL A 133 7.13 5.40 -6.37
N LEU A 134 6.18 5.09 -5.49
CA LEU A 134 6.24 3.97 -4.56
C LEU A 134 5.34 2.83 -5.03
N TYR A 135 5.85 1.60 -4.89
CA TYR A 135 5.12 0.36 -5.02
C TYR A 135 5.07 -0.29 -3.65
N VAL A 136 3.88 -0.75 -3.28
CA VAL A 136 3.58 -1.33 -1.98
C VAL A 136 2.96 -2.70 -2.19
N LYS A 137 3.50 -3.70 -1.51
CA LYS A 137 2.89 -5.01 -1.41
C LYS A 137 1.88 -5.02 -0.27
N ASP A 138 0.64 -5.37 -0.57
CA ASP A 138 -0.42 -5.54 0.43
C ASP A 138 -1.50 -6.47 -0.14
N ASN A 139 -2.14 -7.26 0.72
CA ASN A 139 -3.05 -8.34 0.30
C ASN A 139 -2.43 -9.24 -0.80
N ASP A 140 -1.15 -9.58 -0.62
CA ASP A 140 -0.32 -10.41 -1.53
C ASP A 140 -0.15 -9.86 -2.94
N THR A 141 -0.44 -8.57 -3.15
CA THR A 141 -0.34 -7.92 -4.46
C THR A 141 0.53 -6.67 -4.41
N TRP A 142 1.36 -6.51 -5.45
CA TRP A 142 2.09 -5.27 -5.66
C TRP A 142 1.22 -4.24 -6.38
N LEU A 143 1.09 -3.06 -5.77
CA LEU A 143 0.34 -1.96 -6.35
C LEU A 143 1.13 -0.66 -6.19
N LYS A 144 1.12 0.17 -7.24
CA LYS A 144 1.62 1.54 -7.15
C LYS A 144 0.75 2.32 -6.17
N ASP A 145 1.36 3.03 -5.22
CA ASP A 145 0.63 3.92 -4.33
C ASP A 145 0.12 5.14 -5.11
N ASN A 146 -1.01 5.70 -4.70
CA ASN A 146 -1.64 6.79 -5.43
C ASN A 146 -0.85 8.11 -5.27
N GLU A 147 -1.32 9.18 -5.92
CA GLU A 147 -0.66 10.48 -5.87
C GLU A 147 -0.59 11.00 -4.42
N ASP A 148 -1.68 10.84 -3.66
CA ASP A 148 -1.82 11.24 -2.26
C ASP A 148 -1.11 10.34 -1.25
N LYS A 149 -0.55 9.21 -1.70
CA LYS A 149 0.19 8.23 -0.90
C LYS A 149 -0.62 7.62 0.24
N ASP A 150 -1.90 7.33 -0.03
CA ASP A 150 -2.84 6.89 0.99
C ASP A 150 -2.41 5.59 1.68
N LYS A 151 -1.78 4.65 0.97
CA LYS A 151 -1.31 3.41 1.60
C LYS A 151 -0.22 3.70 2.62
N MET A 152 0.76 4.53 2.23
CA MET A 152 1.85 4.92 3.13
C MET A 152 1.34 5.76 4.32
N LYS A 153 0.42 6.70 4.11
CA LYS A 153 -0.19 7.51 5.18
C LYS A 153 -0.96 6.65 6.18
N ARG A 154 -1.72 5.66 5.71
CA ARG A 154 -2.40 4.70 6.61
C ARG A 154 -1.40 3.89 7.42
N ALA A 155 -0.31 3.43 6.81
CA ALA A 155 0.76 2.72 7.51
C ALA A 155 1.42 3.60 8.58
N ILE A 156 1.75 4.84 8.25
CA ILE A 156 2.30 5.84 9.20
C ILE A 156 1.33 6.07 10.36
N THR A 157 0.05 6.31 10.07
CA THR A 157 -0.99 6.48 11.09
C THR A 157 -1.11 5.26 11.99
N THR A 158 -0.97 4.06 11.44
CA THR A 158 -1.03 2.80 12.20
C THR A 158 0.13 2.71 13.19
N VAL A 159 1.36 3.01 12.74
CA VAL A 159 2.53 3.05 13.62
C VAL A 159 2.39 4.12 14.70
N ALA A 160 1.94 5.33 14.33
CA ALA A 160 1.70 6.40 15.29
C ALA A 160 0.66 6.01 16.36
N LYS A 161 -0.42 5.34 15.97
CA LYS A 161 -1.43 4.81 16.92
C LYS A 161 -0.85 3.76 17.86
N ARG A 162 0.01 2.86 17.35
CA ARG A 162 0.67 1.85 18.18
C ARG A 162 1.63 2.46 19.22
N GLN A 163 2.17 3.67 18.99
CA GLN A 163 2.93 4.38 20.03
C GLN A 163 2.07 4.75 21.25
N ILE A 164 0.75 4.87 21.10
CA ILE A 164 -0.17 5.11 22.23
C ILE A 164 -0.17 3.91 23.18
N ASP A 165 -0.04 2.68 22.66
CA ASP A 165 0.02 1.49 23.51
C ASP A 165 1.31 1.45 24.35
N ILE A 166 2.41 2.01 23.84
CA ILE A 166 3.65 2.19 24.61
C ILE A 166 3.45 3.21 25.75
N ILE A 167 2.65 4.26 25.53
CA ILE A 167 2.30 5.22 26.60
C ILE A 167 1.49 4.53 27.70
N LYS A 168 0.52 3.67 27.34
CA LYS A 168 -0.26 2.89 28.31
C LYS A 168 0.63 1.93 29.10
N ASP A 169 1.58 1.28 28.44
CA ASP A 169 2.56 0.42 29.12
C ASP A 169 3.45 1.20 30.08
N TRP A 170 3.81 2.44 29.74
CA TRP A 170 4.52 3.33 30.65
C TRP A 170 3.64 3.72 31.84
N GLU A 171 2.37 4.05 31.59
CA GLU A 171 1.39 4.40 32.63
C GLU A 171 1.27 3.28 33.68
N ALA A 172 1.12 2.04 33.21
CA ALA A 172 1.01 0.86 34.07
C ALA A 172 2.27 0.57 34.90
N LYS A 173 3.45 1.00 34.44
CA LYS A 173 4.75 0.79 35.11
C LYS A 173 5.16 1.92 36.05
N ASN A 174 4.50 3.08 35.96
CA ASN A 174 4.81 4.25 36.77
C ASN A 174 3.63 4.57 37.69
N GLU A 175 3.50 3.80 38.76
CA GLU A 175 2.48 4.06 39.79
C GLU A 175 2.57 5.51 40.27
N ASN A 176 1.42 6.15 40.49
CA ASN A 176 1.30 7.52 40.99
C ASN A 176 1.93 8.59 40.08
N TRP A 177 2.15 8.31 38.79
CA TRP A 177 2.62 9.30 37.82
C TRP A 177 1.76 10.57 37.83
N ASN A 178 0.45 10.42 38.04
CA ASN A 178 -0.55 11.47 38.08
C ASN A 178 -0.62 12.22 39.43
N GLU A 179 0.09 11.76 40.46
CA GLU A 179 0.12 12.41 41.78
C GLU A 179 1.27 13.42 41.90
N THR A 180 2.20 13.43 40.94
CA THR A 180 3.32 14.36 40.89
C THR A 180 3.25 15.26 39.66
N GLU A 181 3.67 16.52 39.80
CA GLU A 181 3.77 17.45 38.66
C GLU A 181 4.70 16.88 37.58
N LYS A 182 5.83 16.30 37.99
CA LYS A 182 6.81 15.70 37.07
C LYS A 182 6.21 14.55 36.26
N GLY A 183 5.53 13.60 36.90
CA GLY A 183 4.94 12.46 36.21
C GLY A 183 3.80 12.87 35.28
N THR A 184 2.95 13.81 35.73
CA THR A 184 1.88 14.38 34.92
C THR A 184 2.42 15.09 33.69
N GLN A 185 3.48 15.90 33.86
CA GLN A 185 4.13 16.59 32.74
C GLN A 185 4.75 15.61 31.75
N MET A 186 5.42 14.56 32.24
CA MET A 186 5.98 13.52 31.37
C MET A 186 4.90 12.84 30.52
N TYR A 187 3.77 12.48 31.13
CA TYR A 187 2.62 11.90 30.40
C TYR A 187 2.09 12.84 29.32
N ILE A 188 1.84 14.11 29.67
CA ILE A 188 1.36 15.12 28.73
C ILE A 188 2.33 15.29 27.55
N ASP A 189 3.64 15.31 27.83
CA ASP A 189 4.66 15.45 26.79
C ASP A 189 4.71 14.24 25.86
N MET A 190 4.56 13.02 26.38
CA MET A 190 4.50 11.80 25.57
C MET A 190 3.24 11.77 24.69
N VAL A 191 2.08 12.10 25.24
CA VAL A 191 0.84 12.15 24.45
C VAL A 191 0.96 13.21 23.37
N ARG A 192 1.42 14.41 23.73
CA ARG A 192 1.59 15.52 22.78
C ARG A 192 2.56 15.18 21.65
N SER A 193 3.64 14.45 21.92
CA SER A 193 4.62 14.11 20.89
C SER A 193 4.08 13.12 19.86
N VAL A 194 3.20 12.21 20.28
CA VAL A 194 2.56 11.22 19.40
C VAL A 194 1.36 11.81 18.64
N THR A 195 0.55 12.66 19.29
CA THR A 195 -0.67 13.20 18.68
C THR A 195 -0.47 14.52 17.94
N GLY A 196 0.59 15.27 18.24
CA GLY A 196 0.79 16.65 17.77
C GLY A 196 1.40 16.81 16.38
N GLY A 197 1.84 15.73 15.75
CA GLY A 197 2.56 15.77 14.46
C GLY A 197 1.87 15.07 13.29
N ASN A 198 0.67 14.52 13.49
CA ASN A 198 -0.06 13.78 12.45
C ASN A 198 -0.79 14.75 11.50
N ASP A 199 -0.01 15.46 10.68
CA ASP A 199 -0.49 16.27 9.58
C ASP A 199 0.08 15.80 8.22
N ASN A 200 -0.60 16.17 7.13
CA ASN A 200 -0.20 15.79 5.78
C ASN A 200 1.23 16.24 5.42
N VAL A 201 1.70 17.36 5.98
CA VAL A 201 3.03 17.90 5.68
C VAL A 201 4.12 17.01 6.29
N SER A 202 3.90 16.57 7.51
CA SER A 202 4.79 15.70 8.27
C SER A 202 4.82 14.30 7.67
N ASP A 203 3.67 13.74 7.32
CA ASP A 203 3.57 12.45 6.63
C ASP A 203 4.32 12.46 5.30
N ASN A 204 4.17 13.52 4.49
CA ASN A 204 4.91 13.64 3.24
C ASN A 204 6.44 13.67 3.45
N LYS A 205 6.93 14.30 4.52
CA LYS A 205 8.38 14.28 4.87
C LYS A 205 8.86 12.88 5.28
N ILE A 206 8.05 12.15 6.02
CA ILE A 206 8.34 10.77 6.41
C ILE A 206 8.42 9.89 5.15
N ILE A 207 7.40 9.95 4.29
CA ILE A 207 7.32 9.19 3.04
C ILE A 207 8.54 9.47 2.14
N LYS A 208 8.92 10.74 1.99
CA LYS A 208 10.10 11.15 1.23
C LYS A 208 11.40 10.54 1.76
N THR A 209 11.50 10.39 3.08
CA THR A 209 12.70 9.81 3.70
C THR A 209 12.70 8.29 3.51
N ILE A 210 11.55 7.63 3.70
CA ILE A 210 11.39 6.20 3.41
C ILE A 210 11.71 5.90 1.94
N ALA A 211 11.23 6.72 1.00
CA ALA A 211 11.45 6.54 -0.43
C ALA A 211 12.95 6.48 -0.81
N LYS A 212 13.80 7.25 -0.11
CA LYS A 212 15.25 7.22 -0.31
C LYS A 212 15.90 5.91 0.15
N GLU A 213 15.36 5.31 1.21
CA GLU A 213 15.88 4.06 1.79
C GLU A 213 15.44 2.80 1.01
N VAL A 214 14.40 2.94 0.18
CA VAL A 214 13.80 1.83 -0.58
C VAL A 214 13.89 2.01 -2.10
N ILE A 215 14.76 2.91 -2.57
CA ILE A 215 15.02 3.10 -3.99
C ILE A 215 15.57 1.81 -4.60
N ILE A 216 15.01 1.41 -5.75
CA ILE A 216 15.50 0.29 -6.53
C ILE A 216 16.76 0.74 -7.27
N GLU A 217 17.87 0.06 -7.01
CA GLU A 217 19.09 0.17 -7.81
C GLU A 217 18.89 -0.59 -9.13
N LYS A 218 19.14 0.07 -10.25
CA LYS A 218 18.86 -0.45 -11.61
C LYS A 218 20.14 -0.74 -12.37
#